data_AF-A0A7S0PXS4-F1
#
_entry.id   AF-A0A7S0PXS4-F1
#
_cell.length_a   1.000
_cell.length_b   1.000
_cell.length_c   1.000
_cell.angle_alpha   90.00
_cell.angle_beta   90.00
_cell.angle_gamma   90.00
#
_symmetry.space_group_name_H-M   'P 1'
#
loop_
_entity.id
_entity.type
_entity.pdbx_description
1 polymer ?
#
loop_
_entity_poly.entity_id
_entity_poly.type
_entity_poly.pdbx_seq_one_letter_code
_entity_poly.pdbx_strand_id
1 'polypeptide(L)'
;QPRPHTQTASARCVFPFERLVEEETHPTLIRHTGTVALVGQYFFGAAPHHPFLASILRYVRRASLTPEWARVPVQAEGDEDDDKTVLYTTGPALVTRAFFEGGFSTKISLLFSSHQGPEDKT
;
A
#
# COMPACT_ATOMS: atom_id res chain seq x y z
N GLN A 1 -36.54 -5.90 11.02
CA GLN A 1 -36.31 -5.11 9.80
C GLN A 1 -34.90 -4.54 9.84
N PRO A 2 -34.05 -4.73 8.82
CA PRO A 2 -32.80 -3.98 8.75
C PRO A 2 -33.11 -2.55 8.27
N ARG A 3 -32.51 -1.56 8.93
CA ARG A 3 -32.67 -0.14 8.61
C ARG A 3 -32.06 0.16 7.23
N PRO A 4 -32.63 1.10 6.45
CA PRO A 4 -32.00 1.55 5.22
C PRO A 4 -30.66 2.20 5.57
N HIS A 5 -29.58 1.69 4.97
CA HIS A 5 -28.27 2.34 5.03
C HIS A 5 -28.37 3.62 4.20
N THR A 6 -28.76 4.70 4.85
CA THR A 6 -28.68 6.04 4.29
C THR A 6 -27.24 6.26 3.87
N GLN A 7 -27.03 6.47 2.57
CA GLN A 7 -25.75 6.82 1.98
C GLN A 7 -25.31 8.18 2.55
N THR A 8 -24.48 8.17 3.59
CA THR A 8 -24.09 9.38 4.34
C THR A 8 -22.60 9.66 4.18
N ALA A 9 -22.31 10.79 3.54
CA ALA A 9 -20.98 11.40 3.33
C ALA A 9 -19.97 10.50 2.60
N SER A 10 -19.11 11.10 1.77
CA SER A 10 -17.92 10.41 1.26
C SER A 10 -17.17 9.80 2.44
N ALA A 11 -17.23 8.47 2.61
CA ALA A 11 -16.64 7.77 3.73
C ALA A 11 -15.15 8.13 3.78
N ARG A 12 -14.73 8.89 4.80
CA ARG A 12 -13.37 9.43 4.87
C ARG A 12 -12.38 8.29 5.09
N CYS A 13 -11.27 8.31 4.36
CA CYS A 13 -10.18 7.37 4.49
C CYS A 13 -8.87 8.12 4.29
N VAL A 14 -7.96 7.99 5.24
CA VAL A 14 -6.74 8.77 5.34
C VAL A 14 -5.60 7.87 5.76
N PHE A 15 -4.53 7.87 4.99
CA PHE A 15 -3.32 7.09 5.23
C PHE A 15 -2.10 8.01 5.15
N PRO A 16 -1.02 7.75 5.91
CA PRO A 16 0.21 8.49 5.77
C PRO A 16 0.93 8.12 4.48
N PHE A 17 1.64 9.08 3.93
CA PHE A 17 2.82 8.80 3.12
C PHE A 17 3.93 8.25 4.04
N GLU A 18 4.63 7.21 3.60
CA GLU A 18 5.73 6.64 4.37
C GLU A 18 7.09 7.19 3.92
N ARG A 19 7.45 6.91 2.66
CA ARG A 19 8.71 7.34 2.05
C ARG A 19 8.68 7.13 0.54
N LEU A 20 9.67 7.70 -0.15
CA LEU A 20 10.00 7.29 -1.51
C LEU A 20 10.82 5.99 -1.47
N VAL A 21 10.71 5.20 -2.53
CA VAL A 21 11.47 3.98 -2.75
C VAL A 21 12.18 4.00 -4.09
N GLU A 22 13.26 3.22 -4.17
CA GLU A 22 14.10 3.08 -5.36
C GLU A 22 13.70 1.81 -6.13
N GLU A 23 13.96 1.79 -7.44
CA GLU A 23 13.62 0.65 -8.30
C GLU A 23 14.47 -0.58 -7.97
N GLU A 24 15.70 -0.36 -7.52
CA GLU A 24 16.64 -1.41 -7.11
C GLU A 24 16.13 -2.19 -5.90
N THR A 25 15.41 -1.52 -4.98
CA THR A 25 14.92 -2.13 -3.73
C THR A 25 13.45 -2.55 -3.81
N HIS A 26 12.65 -1.92 -4.67
CA HIS A 26 11.21 -2.20 -4.81
C HIS A 26 10.76 -2.40 -6.27
N PRO A 27 11.45 -3.21 -7.09
CA PRO A 27 11.21 -3.28 -8.54
C PRO A 27 9.80 -3.79 -8.88
N THR A 28 9.30 -4.78 -8.15
CA THR A 28 7.95 -5.31 -8.39
C THR A 28 6.86 -4.34 -7.99
N LEU A 29 7.07 -3.50 -6.98
CA LEU A 29 6.10 -2.48 -6.60
C LEU A 29 5.96 -1.48 -7.73
N ILE A 30 7.08 -0.87 -8.16
CA ILE A 30 7.09 0.15 -9.22
C ILE A 30 6.52 -0.43 -10.52
N ARG A 31 6.92 -1.64 -10.90
CA ARG A 31 6.36 -2.32 -12.08
C ARG A 31 4.84 -2.48 -12.04
N HIS A 32 4.27 -2.74 -10.86
CA HIS A 32 2.84 -2.98 -10.71
C HIS A 32 2.00 -1.72 -10.53
N THR A 33 2.57 -0.68 -9.91
CA THR A 33 1.82 0.53 -9.53
C THR A 33 2.20 1.77 -10.33
N GLY A 34 3.37 1.76 -10.98
CA GLY A 34 3.96 2.93 -11.65
C GLY A 34 4.38 4.04 -10.69
N THR A 35 4.54 3.74 -9.39
CA THR A 35 4.88 4.76 -8.38
C THR A 35 6.10 4.38 -7.55
N VAL A 36 6.85 5.40 -7.14
CA VAL A 36 7.93 5.33 -6.15
C VAL A 36 7.45 5.72 -4.75
N ALA A 37 6.18 6.11 -4.57
CA ALA A 37 5.65 6.53 -3.28
C ALA A 37 5.07 5.34 -2.50
N LEU A 38 5.51 5.15 -1.26
CA LEU A 38 4.89 4.20 -0.34
C LEU A 38 3.76 4.86 0.46
N VAL A 39 2.61 4.20 0.44
CA VAL A 39 1.52 4.43 1.39
C VAL A 39 1.85 3.69 2.67
N GLY A 40 1.98 4.45 3.77
CA GLY A 40 2.31 3.90 5.08
C GLY A 40 1.10 3.33 5.79
N GLN A 41 1.36 2.45 6.75
CA GLN A 41 0.32 1.71 7.48
C GLN A 41 0.45 1.77 9.01
N TYR A 42 1.39 2.57 9.51
CA TYR A 42 1.72 2.68 10.92
C TYR A 42 0.65 3.46 11.72
N PHE A 43 -0.12 4.32 11.05
CA PHE A 43 -1.38 4.87 11.54
C PHE A 43 -2.31 5.11 10.35
N PHE A 44 -3.63 5.07 10.53
CA PHE A 44 -4.59 5.48 9.50
C PHE A 44 -5.94 5.82 10.14
N GLY A 45 -6.77 6.60 9.43
CA GLY A 45 -8.15 6.89 9.81
C GLY A 45 -9.09 6.48 8.70
N ALA A 46 -10.06 5.60 8.98
CA ALA A 46 -11.03 5.17 7.99
C ALA A 46 -12.41 5.02 8.61
N ALA A 47 -13.44 5.43 7.88
CA ALA A 47 -14.81 5.11 8.25
C ALA A 47 -14.99 3.58 8.31
N PRO A 48 -15.83 3.06 9.22
CA PRO A 48 -16.17 1.64 9.24
C PRO A 48 -16.62 1.16 7.86
N HIS A 49 -16.14 -0.02 7.46
CA HIS A 49 -16.45 -0.65 6.17
C HIS A 49 -15.99 0.14 4.92
N HIS A 50 -15.05 1.07 5.06
CA HIS A 50 -14.51 1.76 3.89
C HIS A 50 -13.97 0.74 2.86
N PRO A 51 -14.32 0.84 1.55
CA PRO A 51 -13.96 -0.17 0.56
C PRO A 51 -12.44 -0.40 0.42
N PHE A 52 -11.63 0.59 0.79
CA PHE A 52 -10.18 0.43 0.79
C PHE A 52 -9.70 -0.61 1.80
N LEU A 53 -10.28 -0.67 3.00
CA LEU A 53 -9.91 -1.67 4.00
C LEU A 53 -10.23 -3.09 3.49
N ALA A 54 -11.36 -3.25 2.83
CA ALA A 54 -11.71 -4.52 2.17
C ALA A 54 -10.72 -4.86 1.02
N SER A 55 -10.22 -3.86 0.30
CA SER A 55 -9.17 -4.05 -0.71
C SER A 55 -7.86 -4.53 -0.09
N ILE A 56 -7.41 -3.91 1.00
CA ILE A 56 -6.21 -4.34 1.74
C ILE A 56 -6.36 -5.80 2.18
N LEU A 57 -7.49 -6.17 2.82
CA LEU A 57 -7.72 -7.54 3.27
C LEU A 57 -7.73 -8.56 2.11
N ARG A 58 -8.28 -8.18 0.95
CA ARG A 58 -8.24 -9.01 -0.26
C ARG A 58 -6.80 -9.23 -0.74
N TYR A 59 -5.97 -8.20 -0.68
CA TYR A 59 -4.56 -8.26 -1.07
C TYR A 59 -3.74 -9.08 -0.08
N VAL A 60 -3.99 -8.93 1.23
CA VAL A 60 -3.38 -9.79 2.27
C VAL A 60 -3.73 -11.26 2.00
N ARG A 61 -5.02 -11.56 1.79
CA ARG A 61 -5.46 -12.93 1.47
C ARG A 61 -4.81 -13.45 0.19
N ARG A 62 -4.69 -12.61 -0.86
CA ARG A 62 -4.00 -12.99 -2.09
C ARG A 62 -2.53 -13.28 -1.86
N ALA A 63 -1.83 -12.45 -1.09
CA ALA A 63 -0.43 -12.68 -0.73
C ALA A 63 -0.24 -14.03 -0.02
N SER A 64 -1.16 -14.40 0.87
CA SER A 64 -1.12 -15.68 1.58
C SER A 64 -1.38 -16.89 0.67
N LEU A 65 -2.26 -16.75 -0.32
CA LEU A 65 -2.62 -17.84 -1.25
C LEU A 65 -1.67 -17.95 -2.45
N THR A 66 -0.97 -16.86 -2.78
CA THR A 66 -0.15 -16.71 -3.99
C THR A 66 1.15 -15.98 -3.61
N PRO A 67 2.06 -16.62 -2.84
CA PRO A 67 3.25 -15.95 -2.31
C PRO A 67 4.15 -15.36 -3.41
N GLU A 68 4.21 -15.98 -4.59
CA GLU A 68 4.95 -15.50 -5.75
C GLU A 68 4.44 -14.15 -6.26
N TRP A 69 3.14 -13.86 -6.11
CA TRP A 69 2.58 -12.54 -6.44
C TRP A 69 3.06 -11.45 -5.46
N ALA A 70 3.36 -11.85 -4.21
CA ALA A 70 3.84 -10.97 -3.17
C ALA A 70 5.37 -10.87 -3.12
N ARG A 71 6.12 -11.62 -3.95
CA ARG A 71 7.59 -11.62 -3.90
C ARG A 71 8.19 -10.27 -4.26
N VAL A 72 9.14 -9.85 -3.43
CA VAL A 72 10.16 -8.89 -3.82
C VAL A 72 11.32 -9.71 -4.37
N PRO A 73 11.86 -9.39 -5.56
CA PRO A 73 13.08 -10.00 -6.04
C PRO A 73 14.17 -9.82 -4.97
N VAL A 74 14.90 -10.90 -4.67
CA VAL A 74 16.03 -10.84 -3.74
C VAL A 74 17.12 -10.00 -4.41
N GLN A 75 17.70 -9.05 -3.68
CA GLN A 75 18.86 -8.30 -4.14
C GLN A 75 20.02 -9.30 -4.36
N ALA A 76 20.77 -9.17 -5.45
CA ALA A 76 21.84 -10.11 -5.75
C ALA A 76 23.04 -9.89 -4.80
N GLU A 77 23.38 -10.94 -4.05
CA GLU A 77 24.63 -11.27 -3.34
C GLU A 77 25.28 -10.18 -2.47
N GLY A 78 24.94 -10.15 -1.18
CA GLY A 78 25.66 -9.43 -0.13
C GLY A 78 25.35 -9.94 1.29
N ASP A 79 26.18 -10.86 1.78
CA ASP A 79 26.20 -11.55 3.10
C ASP A 79 25.28 -12.78 3.26
N GLU A 80 25.81 -13.82 3.95
CA GLU A 80 25.17 -15.13 4.20
C GLU A 80 23.82 -15.07 4.96
N ASP A 81 23.36 -13.88 5.33
CA ASP A 81 22.04 -13.62 5.95
C ASP A 81 20.97 -13.14 4.93
N ASP A 82 21.34 -13.07 3.63
CA ASP A 82 20.54 -12.63 2.46
C ASP A 82 19.48 -13.63 1.97
N ASP A 83 19.39 -14.83 2.55
CA ASP A 83 18.38 -15.83 2.16
C ASP A 83 16.94 -15.44 2.59
N LYS A 84 16.76 -14.27 3.21
CA LYS A 84 15.46 -13.77 3.67
C LYS A 84 14.71 -13.12 2.51
N THR A 85 13.90 -13.91 1.82
CA THR A 85 12.90 -13.39 0.88
C THR A 85 11.84 -12.57 1.64
N VAL A 86 11.86 -11.25 1.46
CA VAL A 86 10.78 -10.37 1.94
C VAL A 86 9.59 -10.47 0.98
N LEU A 87 8.39 -10.65 1.53
CA LEU A 87 7.14 -10.65 0.77
C LEU A 87 6.28 -9.45 1.15
N TYR A 88 5.65 -8.83 0.15
CA TYR A 88 4.60 -7.83 0.33
C TYR A 88 3.30 -8.49 0.83
N THR A 89 3.28 -8.95 2.09
CA THR A 89 2.18 -9.73 2.68
C THR A 89 1.26 -8.92 3.57
N THR A 90 1.81 -7.97 4.33
CA THR A 90 1.05 -7.10 5.23
C THR A 90 1.65 -5.71 5.38
N GLY A 91 2.68 -5.37 4.59
CA GLY A 91 3.47 -4.15 4.74
C GLY A 91 3.03 -2.98 3.84
N PRO A 92 3.72 -1.82 3.96
CA PRO A 92 3.45 -0.60 3.20
C PRO A 92 3.35 -0.82 1.69
N ALA A 93 4.20 -1.68 1.13
CA ALA A 93 4.15 -2.03 -0.29
C ALA A 93 2.84 -2.74 -0.68
N LEU A 94 2.28 -3.60 0.17
CA LEU A 94 0.97 -4.22 -0.09
C LEU A 94 -0.16 -3.19 -0.02
N VAL A 95 -0.12 -2.29 0.96
CA VAL A 95 -1.10 -1.20 1.08
C VAL A 95 -1.02 -0.27 -0.13
N THR A 96 0.19 0.02 -0.60
CA THR A 96 0.45 0.80 -1.81
C THR A 96 -0.12 0.12 -3.04
N ARG A 97 0.09 -1.20 -3.22
CA ARG A 97 -0.55 -1.94 -4.31
C ARG A 97 -2.06 -1.89 -4.22
N ALA A 98 -2.65 -2.08 -3.04
CA ALA A 98 -4.09 -1.98 -2.86
C ALA A 98 -4.62 -0.58 -3.18
N PHE A 99 -3.83 0.48 -2.95
CA PHE A 99 -4.20 1.87 -3.20
C PHE A 99 -4.23 2.17 -4.71
N PHE A 100 -3.16 1.82 -5.42
CA PHE A 100 -3.03 2.10 -6.85
C PHE A 100 -3.83 1.12 -7.71
N GLU A 101 -3.61 -0.19 -7.56
CA GLU A 101 -4.31 -1.21 -8.35
C GLU A 101 -5.81 -1.26 -8.04
N GLY A 102 -6.21 -0.91 -6.82
CA GLY A 102 -7.61 -0.82 -6.41
C GLY A 102 -8.34 0.45 -6.87
N GLY A 103 -7.63 1.41 -7.48
CA GLY A 103 -8.23 2.65 -7.99
C GLY A 103 -8.74 3.57 -6.88
N PHE A 104 -7.94 3.75 -5.83
CA PHE A 104 -8.29 4.58 -4.66
C PHE A 104 -7.57 5.93 -4.58
N SER A 105 -6.75 6.28 -5.57
CA SER A 105 -5.96 7.52 -5.59
C SER A 105 -6.78 8.80 -5.39
N THR A 106 -8.05 8.80 -5.82
CA THR A 106 -8.96 9.94 -5.67
C THR A 106 -9.94 9.79 -4.49
N LYS A 107 -9.89 8.68 -3.76
CA LYS A 107 -10.84 8.29 -2.69
C LYS A 107 -10.22 8.29 -1.30
N ILE A 108 -8.90 8.38 -1.22
CA ILE A 108 -8.13 8.34 0.02
C ILE A 108 -7.22 9.55 0.05
N SER A 109 -7.19 10.25 1.18
CA SER A 109 -6.23 11.32 1.40
C SER A 109 -4.91 10.75 1.91
N LEU A 110 -3.81 11.11 1.24
CA LEU A 110 -2.47 10.84 1.76
C LEU A 110 -1.99 12.01 2.62
N LEU A 111 -1.54 11.70 3.84
CA LEU A 111 -0.95 12.69 4.75
C LEU A 111 0.55 12.73 4.55
N PHE A 112 1.05 13.90 4.21
CA PHE A 112 2.47 14.19 4.08
C PHE A 112 2.93 15.01 5.28
N SER A 113 4.20 14.89 5.66
CA SER A 113 4.81 15.72 6.70
C SER A 113 4.94 17.19 6.28
N SER A 114 4.94 17.46 4.97
CA SER A 114 4.92 18.80 4.37
C SER A 114 3.63 19.00 3.56
N HIS A 115 3.21 20.26 3.39
CA HIS A 115 2.08 20.60 2.50
C HIS A 115 2.39 20.36 1.02
N GLN A 116 3.67 20.24 0.62
CA GLN A 116 4.08 20.11 -0.78
C GLN A 116 4.19 18.66 -1.26
N GLY A 117 3.97 17.68 -0.37
CA GLY A 117 4.23 16.28 -0.67
C GLY A 117 5.67 15.88 -0.31
N PRO A 118 6.17 14.73 -0.79
CA PRO A 118 7.59 14.41 -0.62
C PRO A 118 8.42 15.47 -1.35
N GLU A 119 9.44 15.99 -0.68
CA GLU A 119 10.45 16.80 -1.37
C GLU A 119 11.17 15.86 -2.35
N ASP A 120 10.92 16.04 -3.65
CA ASP A 120 11.61 15.30 -4.70
C ASP A 120 13.11 15.50 -4.53
N LYS A 121 13.83 14.43 -4.19
CA LYS A 121 15.26 14.36 -4.46
C LYS A 121 15.43 13.89 -5.91
N THR A 122 15.19 14.81 -6.85
CA THR A 122 15.73 14.70 -8.22
C THR A 122 17.25 14.74 -8.20
#